data_AF-A0A537L830-F1
#
_entry.id   AF-A0A537L830-F1
#
_cell.length_a   1.000
_cell.length_b   1.000
_cell.length_c   1.000
_cell.angle_alpha   90.00
_cell.angle_beta   90.00
_cell.angle_gamma   90.00
#
_symmetry.space_group_name_H-M   'P 1'
#
loop_
_entity.id
_entity.type
_entity.pdbx_description
1 polymer ?
#
loop_
_entity_poly.entity_id
_entity_poly.type
_entity_poly.pdbx_seq_one_letter_code
_entity_poly.pdbx_strand_id
1 'polypeptide(L)'
;VRAGVTFASSLRHFLRQDPDIIMVGEVRDQETAQIAIQAALTGHLVLSTLHTNDAPGAITRLLDMGVEPYLVASALEGVAAQRLVRVLCPKCREADTAGAEELRARFGTAAPAGTYYLGRGCEFCNYTGYRGRVAIFEIAEMNDELRHLVINRVPHHTLKEAAVAAGMTTLLEDGLKKAAAGVTSLAEVWRVVQVERANGPEEPTDGNGETGERGNTTADVEAVARSRDPVLPRSR
;
A
#
# COMPACT_ATOMS: atom_id res chain seq x y z
N VAL A 1 -4.65 35.27 13.71
CA VAL A 1 -5.94 34.52 13.79
C VAL A 1 -5.76 33.20 13.06
N ARG A 2 -5.79 32.05 13.76
CA ARG A 2 -5.86 30.74 13.08
C ARG A 2 -7.31 30.56 12.63
N ALA A 3 -7.54 30.30 11.34
CA ALA A 3 -8.85 30.40 10.70
C ALA A 3 -9.89 29.31 11.10
N GLY A 4 -9.64 28.47 12.11
CA GLY A 4 -10.61 27.44 12.56
C GLY A 4 -10.93 26.35 11.51
N VAL A 5 -10.18 26.27 10.42
CA VAL A 5 -10.37 25.29 9.34
C VAL A 5 -9.64 24.00 9.69
N THR A 6 -10.37 22.88 9.75
CA THR A 6 -9.87 21.51 9.97
C THR A 6 -10.28 20.62 8.79
N PHE A 7 -9.72 19.41 8.69
CA PHE A 7 -10.15 18.44 7.66
C PHE A 7 -11.63 18.12 7.78
N ALA A 8 -12.09 17.76 8.98
CA ALA A 8 -13.49 17.47 9.26
C ALA A 8 -14.42 18.65 8.99
N SER A 9 -14.02 19.89 9.34
CA SER A 9 -14.86 21.06 9.04
C SER A 9 -14.92 21.33 7.54
N SER A 10 -13.79 21.26 6.82
CA SER A 10 -13.74 21.45 5.36
C SER A 10 -14.57 20.40 4.62
N LEU A 11 -14.44 19.13 5.01
CA LEU A 11 -15.15 18.02 4.39
C LEU A 11 -16.68 18.15 4.52
N ARG A 12 -17.18 18.60 5.68
CA ARG A 12 -18.62 18.91 5.85
C ARG A 12 -19.11 20.05 4.96
N HIS A 13 -18.25 21.00 4.61
CA HIS A 13 -18.61 22.08 3.68
C HIS A 13 -18.67 21.57 2.24
N PHE A 14 -17.73 20.70 1.84
CA PHE A 14 -17.74 20.10 0.50
C PHE A 14 -19.00 19.28 0.22
N LEU A 15 -19.55 18.59 1.22
CA LEU A 15 -20.82 17.86 1.06
C LEU A 15 -22.02 18.76 0.71
N ARG A 16 -21.90 20.09 0.82
CA ARG A 16 -22.91 21.07 0.39
C ARG A 16 -22.55 21.76 -0.93
N GLN A 17 -21.58 21.23 -1.68
CA GLN A 17 -21.14 21.77 -2.97
C GLN A 17 -21.56 20.91 -4.15
N ASP A 18 -22.50 19.98 -3.95
CA ASP A 18 -22.91 18.98 -4.96
C ASP A 18 -21.69 18.27 -5.61
N PRO A 19 -20.75 17.72 -4.81
CA PRO A 19 -19.55 17.11 -5.38
C PRO A 19 -19.88 15.76 -6.03
N ASP A 20 -19.12 15.38 -7.06
CA ASP A 20 -19.14 14.00 -7.58
C ASP A 20 -17.99 13.17 -6.98
N ILE A 21 -16.81 13.79 -6.85
CA ILE A 21 -15.57 13.18 -6.38
C ILE A 21 -14.99 14.04 -5.26
N ILE A 22 -14.60 13.40 -4.16
CA ILE A 22 -14.00 14.05 -3.00
C ILE A 22 -12.62 13.45 -2.77
N MET A 23 -11.59 14.29 -2.74
CA MET A 23 -10.25 13.89 -2.34
C MET A 23 -9.97 14.38 -0.91
N VAL A 24 -9.74 13.45 0.00
CA VAL A 24 -9.29 13.73 1.36
C VAL A 24 -7.78 13.50 1.38
N GLY A 25 -7.01 14.58 1.56
CA GLY A 25 -5.56 14.51 1.46
C GLY A 25 -4.93 13.42 2.33
N GLU A 26 -5.38 13.29 3.58
CA GLU A 26 -4.96 12.22 4.50
C GLU A 26 -6.02 12.03 5.59
N VAL A 27 -6.28 10.78 5.99
CA VAL A 27 -7.12 10.43 7.15
C VAL A 27 -6.23 10.12 8.34
N ARG A 28 -6.24 11.02 9.33
CA ARG A 28 -5.42 10.91 10.55
C ARG A 28 -6.20 10.53 11.80
N ASP A 29 -7.50 10.81 11.80
CA ASP A 29 -8.36 10.71 12.97
C ASP A 29 -9.72 10.07 12.63
N GLN A 30 -10.39 9.59 13.68
CA GLN A 30 -11.69 8.93 13.59
C GLN A 30 -12.75 9.83 12.94
N GLU A 31 -12.77 11.13 13.29
CA GLU A 31 -13.78 12.07 12.79
C GLU A 31 -13.69 12.20 11.26
N THR A 32 -12.47 12.41 10.74
CA THR A 32 -12.22 12.51 9.30
C THR A 32 -12.54 11.20 8.59
N ALA A 33 -12.16 10.05 9.18
CA ALA A 33 -12.47 8.73 8.63
C ALA A 33 -13.99 8.50 8.52
N GLN A 34 -14.74 8.82 9.57
CA GLN A 34 -16.19 8.66 9.59
C GLN A 34 -16.87 9.53 8.54
N ILE A 35 -16.48 10.81 8.43
CA ILE A 35 -17.08 11.71 7.43
C ILE A 35 -16.75 11.24 6.01
N ALA A 36 -15.52 10.79 5.74
CA ALA A 36 -15.13 10.26 4.45
C ALA A 36 -15.96 9.02 4.05
N ILE A 37 -16.19 8.11 4.99
CA ILE A 37 -16.99 6.91 4.76
C ILE A 37 -18.48 7.24 4.58
N GLN A 38 -19.03 8.18 5.35
CA GLN A 38 -20.40 8.66 5.16
C GLN A 38 -20.57 9.35 3.79
N ALA A 39 -19.58 10.11 3.35
CA ALA A 39 -19.56 10.69 2.02
C ALA A 39 -19.61 9.59 0.93
N ALA A 40 -18.82 8.52 1.09
CA ALA A 40 -18.84 7.40 0.16
C ALA A 40 -20.19 6.65 0.16
N LEU A 41 -20.77 6.38 1.32
CA LEU A 41 -22.07 5.71 1.46
C LEU A 41 -23.23 6.53 0.89
N THR A 42 -23.09 7.86 0.83
CA THR A 42 -24.08 8.76 0.21
C THR A 42 -23.91 8.89 -1.30
N GLY A 43 -23.02 8.11 -1.91
CA GLY A 43 -22.89 7.99 -3.38
C GLY A 43 -21.73 8.76 -4.00
N HIS A 44 -20.87 9.39 -3.19
CA HIS A 44 -19.69 10.09 -3.69
C HIS A 44 -18.53 9.13 -3.92
N LEU A 45 -17.71 9.39 -4.93
CA LEU A 45 -16.40 8.75 -5.03
C LEU A 45 -15.44 9.44 -4.06
N VAL A 46 -14.93 8.72 -3.07
CA VAL A 46 -13.97 9.27 -2.11
C VAL A 46 -12.62 8.63 -2.31
N LEU A 47 -11.61 9.47 -2.52
CA LEU A 47 -10.20 9.11 -2.57
C LEU A 47 -9.53 9.66 -1.31
N SER A 48 -8.80 8.82 -0.58
CA SER A 48 -8.07 9.27 0.60
C SER A 48 -6.73 8.58 0.74
N THR A 49 -5.79 9.23 1.44
CA THR A 49 -4.55 8.57 1.86
C THR A 49 -4.59 8.11 3.31
N LEU A 50 -4.00 6.95 3.58
CA LEU A 50 -3.69 6.45 4.93
C LEU A 50 -2.22 6.03 4.99
N HIS A 51 -1.63 6.11 6.17
CA HIS A 51 -0.28 5.61 6.42
C HIS A 51 -0.33 4.19 6.98
N THR A 52 -0.16 3.20 6.12
CA THR A 52 -0.01 1.79 6.50
C THR A 52 1.16 1.15 5.75
N ASN A 53 1.48 -0.11 6.10
CA ASN A 53 2.59 -0.83 5.48
C ASN A 53 2.19 -1.58 4.21
N ASP A 54 0.93 -1.97 4.12
CA ASP A 54 0.35 -2.78 3.07
C ASP A 54 -1.14 -2.45 2.91
N ALA A 55 -1.78 -2.99 1.86
CA ALA A 55 -3.16 -2.67 1.51
C ALA A 55 -4.17 -3.25 2.54
N PRO A 56 -4.11 -4.53 2.95
CA PRO A 56 -4.99 -5.05 4.01
C PRO A 56 -4.84 -4.30 5.35
N GLY A 57 -3.64 -3.78 5.65
CA GLY A 57 -3.37 -2.99 6.85
C GLY A 57 -4.16 -1.70 6.92
N ALA A 58 -4.56 -1.11 5.79
CA ALA A 58 -5.43 0.08 5.78
C ALA A 58 -6.83 -0.23 6.30
N ILE A 59 -7.34 -1.43 6.01
CA ILE A 59 -8.62 -1.91 6.53
C ILE A 59 -8.52 -2.03 8.05
N THR A 60 -7.51 -2.73 8.57
CA THR A 60 -7.26 -2.83 10.02
C THR A 60 -7.12 -1.45 10.65
N ARG A 61 -6.40 -0.52 10.01
CA ARG A 61 -6.20 0.83 10.52
C ARG A 61 -7.52 1.62 10.62
N LEU A 62 -8.44 1.47 9.66
CA LEU A 62 -9.79 2.07 9.75
C LEU A 62 -10.56 1.52 10.95
N LEU A 63 -10.48 0.21 11.21
CA LEU A 63 -11.11 -0.42 12.37
C LEU A 63 -10.51 0.07 13.70
N ASP A 64 -9.18 0.18 13.76
CA ASP A 64 -8.44 0.68 14.93
C ASP A 64 -8.75 2.14 15.25
N MET A 65 -9.05 2.95 14.21
CA MET A 65 -9.55 4.32 14.39
C MET A 65 -11.00 4.37 14.88
N GLY A 66 -11.68 3.23 15.03
CA GLY A 66 -13.05 3.16 15.54
C GLY A 66 -14.10 3.41 14.45
N VAL A 67 -13.80 3.09 13.20
CA VAL A 67 -14.82 2.95 12.16
C VAL A 67 -15.49 1.57 12.32
N GLU A 68 -16.81 1.53 12.29
CA GLU A 68 -17.54 0.27 12.40
C GLU A 68 -17.27 -0.66 11.20
N PRO A 69 -17.06 -1.97 11.43
CA PRO A 69 -16.71 -2.92 10.37
C PRO A 69 -17.69 -2.95 9.20
N TYR A 70 -18.99 -2.88 9.48
CA TYR A 70 -20.00 -2.90 8.44
C TYR A 70 -19.93 -1.64 7.54
N LEU A 71 -19.48 -0.49 8.07
CA LEU A 71 -19.30 0.73 7.28
C LEU A 71 -18.09 0.58 6.36
N VAL A 72 -16.97 0.04 6.86
CA VAL A 72 -15.79 -0.26 6.03
C VAL A 72 -16.16 -1.25 4.94
N ALA A 73 -16.80 -2.37 5.30
CA ALA A 73 -17.21 -3.41 4.37
C ALA A 73 -18.28 -2.94 3.36
N SER A 74 -19.03 -1.88 3.64
CA SER A 74 -20.05 -1.36 2.71
C SER A 74 -19.54 -0.23 1.82
N ALA A 75 -18.60 0.58 2.31
CA ALA A 75 -18.15 1.79 1.63
C ALA A 75 -16.85 1.60 0.84
N LEU A 76 -15.92 0.80 1.35
CA LEU A 76 -14.60 0.60 0.76
C LEU A 76 -14.72 -0.28 -0.48
N GLU A 77 -14.14 0.18 -1.60
CA GLU A 77 -14.10 -0.58 -2.86
C GLU A 77 -12.72 -1.17 -3.12
N GLY A 78 -11.66 -0.47 -2.72
CA GLY A 78 -10.32 -1.01 -2.84
C GLY A 78 -9.29 -0.16 -2.13
N VAL A 79 -8.11 -0.75 -2.01
CA VAL A 79 -6.95 -0.16 -1.34
C VAL A 79 -5.72 -0.41 -2.19
N ALA A 80 -5.02 0.65 -2.57
CA ALA A 80 -3.74 0.57 -3.26
C ALA A 80 -2.62 1.01 -2.31
N ALA A 81 -1.74 0.10 -1.93
CA ALA A 81 -0.49 0.41 -1.26
C ALA A 81 0.64 0.58 -2.29
N GLN A 82 1.45 1.62 -2.14
CA GLN A 82 2.57 1.88 -3.04
C GLN A 82 3.88 2.11 -2.30
N ARG A 83 4.99 1.72 -2.91
CA ARG A 83 6.34 2.14 -2.51
C ARG A 83 7.16 2.53 -3.74
N LEU A 84 8.11 3.45 -3.57
CA LEU A 84 9.01 3.86 -4.64
C LEU A 84 10.36 3.15 -4.53
N VAL A 85 10.71 2.41 -5.59
CA VAL A 85 12.05 1.84 -5.78
C VAL A 85 12.83 2.68 -6.79
N ARG A 86 14.14 2.73 -6.62
CA ARG A 86 15.04 3.42 -7.56
C ARG A 86 15.21 2.58 -8.82
N VAL A 87 15.24 3.23 -9.98
CA VAL A 87 15.44 2.55 -11.28
C VAL A 87 16.93 2.37 -11.53
N LEU A 88 17.33 1.19 -11.98
CA LEU A 88 18.72 0.87 -12.32
C LEU A 88 19.26 1.82 -13.39
N CYS A 89 20.49 2.30 -13.20
CA CYS A 89 21.14 3.12 -14.20
C CYS A 89 21.37 2.31 -15.50
N PRO A 90 20.90 2.79 -16.67
CA PRO A 90 21.06 2.05 -17.92
C PRO A 90 22.51 1.97 -18.40
N LYS A 91 23.41 2.84 -17.90
CA LYS A 91 24.81 2.90 -18.33
C LYS A 91 25.77 2.04 -17.51
N CYS A 92 25.40 1.65 -16.29
CA CYS A 92 26.30 0.93 -15.39
C CYS A 92 25.60 -0.24 -14.65
N ARG A 93 24.46 -0.71 -15.16
CA ARG A 93 23.87 -1.95 -14.68
C ARG A 93 24.68 -3.13 -15.18
N GLU A 94 24.97 -4.06 -14.28
CA GLU A 94 25.69 -5.29 -14.55
C GLU A 94 24.91 -6.48 -13.98
N ALA A 95 25.12 -7.67 -14.55
CA ALA A 95 24.44 -8.87 -14.11
C ALA A 95 24.81 -9.18 -12.65
N ASP A 96 23.79 -9.43 -11.82
CA ASP A 96 23.92 -9.79 -10.42
C ASP A 96 23.66 -11.29 -10.24
N THR A 97 24.69 -12.10 -10.52
CA THR A 97 24.58 -13.57 -10.39
C THR A 97 24.42 -14.00 -8.94
N ALA A 98 25.07 -13.30 -8.00
CA ALA A 98 25.01 -13.59 -6.58
C ALA A 98 23.61 -13.31 -6.01
N GLY A 99 23.02 -12.14 -6.31
CA GLY A 99 21.66 -11.83 -5.90
C GLY A 99 20.62 -12.78 -6.52
N ALA A 100 20.83 -13.21 -7.76
CA ALA A 100 19.99 -14.23 -8.40
C ALA A 100 20.07 -15.59 -7.69
N GLU A 101 21.25 -15.98 -7.21
CA GLU A 101 21.44 -17.21 -6.42
C GLU A 101 20.78 -17.10 -5.04
N GLU A 102 20.96 -15.99 -4.34
CA GLU A 102 20.31 -15.71 -3.06
C GLU A 102 18.77 -15.77 -3.18
N LEU A 103 18.22 -15.13 -4.22
CA LEU A 103 16.79 -15.17 -4.48
C LEU A 103 16.28 -16.61 -4.69
N ARG A 104 16.99 -17.42 -5.48
CA ARG A 104 16.64 -18.82 -5.70
C ARG A 104 16.75 -19.65 -4.44
N ALA A 105 17.77 -19.41 -3.61
CA ALA A 105 17.91 -20.07 -2.32
C ALA A 105 16.74 -19.74 -1.38
N ARG A 106 16.22 -18.51 -1.45
CA ARG A 106 15.13 -18.04 -0.59
C ARG A 106 13.74 -18.46 -1.06
N PHE A 107 13.47 -18.43 -2.36
CA PHE A 107 12.11 -18.64 -2.91
C PHE A 107 11.99 -19.91 -3.77
N GLY A 108 13.08 -20.63 -4.03
CA GLY A 108 13.06 -21.83 -4.86
C GLY A 108 12.45 -21.57 -6.23
N THR A 109 11.44 -22.36 -6.58
CA THR A 109 10.70 -22.26 -7.84
C THR A 109 9.75 -21.06 -7.91
N ALA A 110 9.44 -20.42 -6.78
CA ALA A 110 8.62 -19.20 -6.74
C ALA A 110 9.41 -17.93 -7.11
N ALA A 111 10.76 -18.01 -7.18
CA ALA A 111 11.58 -16.91 -7.65
C ALA A 111 11.26 -16.59 -9.12
N PRO A 112 10.94 -15.33 -9.50
CA PRO A 112 10.70 -14.99 -10.88
C PRO A 112 11.91 -15.33 -11.77
N ALA A 113 11.64 -15.95 -12.92
CA ALA A 113 12.68 -16.20 -13.91
C ALA A 113 13.14 -14.87 -14.53
N GLY A 114 14.45 -14.70 -14.69
CA GLY A 114 15.02 -13.49 -15.29
C GLY A 114 16.50 -13.33 -14.97
N THR A 115 17.08 -12.30 -15.58
CA THR A 115 18.41 -11.82 -15.22
C THR A 115 18.26 -10.68 -14.25
N TYR A 116 18.93 -10.79 -13.11
CA TYR A 116 18.96 -9.75 -12.09
C TYR A 116 20.18 -8.86 -12.31
N TYR A 117 20.08 -7.62 -11.84
CA TYR A 117 21.09 -6.60 -12.08
C TYR A 117 21.36 -5.76 -10.83
N LEU A 118 22.59 -5.27 -10.74
CA LEU A 118 23.03 -4.27 -9.77
C LEU A 118 23.63 -3.07 -10.52
N GLY A 119 23.56 -1.89 -9.91
CA GLY A 119 24.20 -0.69 -10.45
C GLY A 119 25.57 -0.48 -9.85
N ARG A 120 26.65 -0.47 -10.65
CA ARG A 120 28.03 -0.24 -10.17
C ARG A 120 28.32 1.20 -9.78
N GLY A 121 27.52 2.14 -10.28
CA GLY A 121 27.79 3.57 -10.18
C GLY A 121 28.66 4.08 -11.34
N CYS A 122 28.27 5.20 -11.91
CA CYS A 122 29.03 5.94 -12.92
C CYS A 122 28.64 7.42 -12.87
N GLU A 123 29.37 8.28 -13.57
CA GLU A 123 29.10 9.71 -13.62
C GLU A 123 27.64 10.04 -14.00
N PHE A 124 27.04 9.30 -14.94
CA PHE A 124 25.68 9.52 -15.41
C PHE A 124 24.60 9.36 -14.33
N CYS A 125 24.87 8.54 -13.30
CA CYS A 125 23.97 8.35 -12.17
C CYS A 125 24.52 8.93 -10.87
N ASN A 126 25.50 9.84 -10.96
CA ASN A 126 26.21 10.41 -9.81
C ASN A 126 26.76 9.31 -8.87
N TYR A 127 27.30 8.24 -9.46
CA TYR A 127 27.88 7.09 -8.77
C TYR A 127 26.92 6.33 -7.84
N THR A 128 25.61 6.55 -7.93
CA THR A 128 24.63 5.85 -7.07
C THR A 128 24.26 4.46 -7.56
N GLY A 129 24.46 4.18 -8.85
CA GLY A 129 23.95 2.98 -9.52
C GLY A 129 22.49 3.08 -10.00
N TYR A 130 21.80 4.18 -9.70
CA TYR A 130 20.37 4.35 -10.00
C TYR A 130 20.06 5.71 -10.62
N ARG A 131 19.03 5.79 -11.45
CA ARG A 131 18.54 7.07 -11.99
C ARG A 131 17.03 7.01 -12.21
N GLY A 132 16.30 7.85 -11.47
CA GLY A 132 14.83 7.84 -11.47
C GLY A 132 14.25 6.85 -10.45
N ARG A 133 12.92 6.81 -10.39
CA ARG A 133 12.15 5.95 -9.49
C ARG A 133 10.96 5.37 -10.25
N VAL A 134 10.52 4.20 -9.83
CA VAL A 134 9.28 3.57 -10.29
C VAL A 134 8.53 3.07 -9.06
N ALA A 135 7.20 3.05 -9.14
CA ALA A 135 6.37 2.52 -8.08
C ALA A 135 6.29 0.99 -8.16
N ILE A 136 6.25 0.37 -6.99
CA ILE A 136 5.70 -0.98 -6.79
C ILE A 136 4.36 -0.83 -6.10
N PHE A 137 3.39 -1.65 -6.53
CA PHE A 137 2.00 -1.55 -6.10
C PHE A 137 1.51 -2.86 -5.54
N GLU A 138 0.62 -2.75 -4.56
CA GLU A 138 -0.21 -3.81 -4.03
C GLU A 138 -1.63 -3.31 -3.95
N ILE A 139 -2.55 -3.98 -4.64
CA ILE A 139 -3.92 -3.50 -4.83
C ILE A 139 -4.88 -4.57 -4.34
N ALA A 140 -5.54 -4.31 -3.21
CA ALA A 140 -6.61 -5.14 -2.66
C ALA A 140 -7.96 -4.58 -3.12
N GLU A 141 -8.69 -5.34 -3.93
CA GLU A 141 -10.08 -5.02 -4.29
C GLU A 141 -11.05 -5.69 -3.32
N MET A 142 -12.05 -4.95 -2.83
CA MET A 142 -13.01 -5.46 -1.86
C MET A 142 -14.05 -6.38 -2.53
N ASN A 143 -13.90 -7.69 -2.32
CA ASN A 143 -14.86 -8.71 -2.73
C ASN A 143 -15.75 -9.16 -1.54
N ASP A 144 -16.72 -10.03 -1.80
CA ASP A 144 -17.67 -10.48 -0.76
C ASP A 144 -16.99 -11.26 0.38
N GLU A 145 -15.91 -11.99 0.10
CA GLU A 145 -15.11 -12.71 1.11
C GLU A 145 -14.41 -11.72 2.05
N LEU A 146 -13.67 -10.75 1.50
CA LEU A 146 -13.01 -9.71 2.29
C LEU A 146 -14.01 -8.90 3.10
N ARG A 147 -15.17 -8.55 2.52
CA ARG A 147 -16.25 -7.87 3.26
C ARG A 147 -16.72 -8.70 4.46
N HIS A 148 -16.92 -10.01 4.27
CA HIS A 148 -17.29 -10.92 5.36
C HIS A 148 -16.19 -11.00 6.43
N LEU A 149 -14.92 -11.12 6.04
CA LEU A 149 -13.78 -11.16 6.94
C LEU A 149 -13.65 -9.85 7.76
N VAL A 150 -13.86 -8.69 7.12
CA VAL A 150 -13.87 -7.38 7.79
C VAL A 150 -14.98 -7.30 8.83
N ILE A 151 -16.21 -7.68 8.48
CA ILE A 151 -17.35 -7.67 9.42
C ILE A 151 -17.06 -8.52 10.66
N ASN A 152 -16.42 -9.68 10.47
CA ASN A 152 -16.04 -10.58 11.55
C ASN A 152 -14.75 -10.18 12.29
N ARG A 153 -14.12 -9.05 11.94
CA ARG A 153 -12.90 -8.53 12.57
C ARG A 153 -11.77 -9.55 12.61
N VAL A 154 -11.57 -10.31 11.52
CA VAL A 154 -10.49 -11.29 11.48
C VAL A 154 -9.11 -10.60 11.52
N PRO A 155 -8.06 -11.31 11.96
CA PRO A 155 -6.70 -10.77 11.96
C PRO A 155 -6.21 -10.35 10.56
N HIS A 156 -5.28 -9.39 10.54
CA HIS A 156 -4.68 -8.85 9.32
C HIS A 156 -4.09 -9.92 8.39
N HIS A 157 -3.37 -10.91 8.93
CA HIS A 157 -2.77 -11.98 8.12
C HIS A 157 -3.83 -12.76 7.32
N THR A 158 -4.99 -13.04 7.93
CA THR A 158 -6.10 -13.74 7.27
C THR A 158 -6.70 -12.90 6.15
N LEU A 159 -6.84 -11.58 6.35
CA LEU A 159 -7.28 -10.65 5.29
C LEU A 159 -6.29 -10.64 4.12
N LYS A 160 -4.99 -10.60 4.42
CA LYS A 160 -3.92 -10.60 3.41
C LYS A 160 -3.91 -11.90 2.60
N GLU A 161 -4.02 -13.05 3.26
CA GLU A 161 -4.11 -14.36 2.60
C GLU A 161 -5.32 -14.43 1.67
N ALA A 162 -6.49 -13.99 2.13
CA ALA A 162 -7.70 -13.95 1.30
C ALA A 162 -7.57 -13.00 0.11
N ALA A 163 -6.97 -11.82 0.30
CA ALA A 163 -6.73 -10.87 -0.78
C ALA A 163 -5.76 -11.44 -1.83
N VAL A 164 -4.67 -12.10 -1.40
CA VAL A 164 -3.74 -12.78 -2.31
C VAL A 164 -4.43 -13.92 -3.05
N ALA A 165 -5.23 -14.74 -2.37
CA ALA A 165 -6.02 -15.81 -2.99
C ALA A 165 -7.01 -15.27 -4.03
N ALA A 166 -7.54 -14.05 -3.81
CA ALA A 166 -8.40 -13.33 -4.74
C ALA A 166 -7.65 -12.64 -5.91
N GLY A 167 -6.33 -12.78 -5.99
CA GLY A 167 -5.51 -12.28 -7.11
C GLY A 167 -4.72 -10.99 -6.83
N MET A 168 -4.71 -10.51 -5.58
CA MET A 168 -3.84 -9.39 -5.20
C MET A 168 -2.36 -9.76 -5.39
N THR A 169 -1.63 -8.96 -6.19
CA THR A 169 -0.17 -9.00 -6.22
C THR A 169 0.39 -8.20 -5.05
N THR A 170 1.27 -8.79 -4.26
CA THR A 170 1.94 -8.12 -3.14
C THR A 170 3.01 -7.15 -3.60
N LEU A 171 3.39 -6.20 -2.73
CA LEU A 171 4.53 -5.29 -3.00
C LEU A 171 5.82 -6.07 -3.32
N LEU A 172 6.03 -7.21 -2.65
CA LEU A 172 7.17 -8.08 -2.89
C LEU A 172 7.14 -8.66 -4.29
N GLU A 173 6.02 -9.26 -4.69
CA GLU A 173 5.89 -9.91 -5.99
C GLU A 173 6.03 -8.92 -7.14
N ASP A 174 5.40 -7.75 -7.05
CA ASP A 174 5.55 -6.70 -8.06
C ASP A 174 7.00 -6.15 -8.11
N GLY A 175 7.63 -5.97 -6.95
CA GLY A 175 9.05 -5.62 -6.87
C GLY A 175 9.96 -6.65 -7.53
N LEU A 176 9.75 -7.94 -7.26
CA LEU A 176 10.52 -9.01 -7.86
C LEU A 176 10.28 -9.14 -9.37
N LYS A 177 9.03 -8.97 -9.84
CA LYS A 177 8.72 -8.91 -11.28
C LYS A 177 9.49 -7.78 -11.97
N LYS A 178 9.52 -6.58 -11.37
CA LYS A 178 10.29 -5.44 -11.90
C LYS A 178 11.81 -5.65 -11.83
N ALA A 179 12.30 -6.34 -10.80
CA ALA A 179 13.71 -6.68 -10.68
C ALA A 179 14.15 -7.71 -11.74
N ALA A 180 13.32 -8.74 -11.98
CA ALA A 180 13.56 -9.73 -13.03
C ALA A 180 13.52 -9.13 -14.45
N ALA A 181 12.74 -8.06 -14.64
CA ALA A 181 12.72 -7.27 -15.87
C ALA A 181 13.91 -6.28 -15.99
N GLY A 182 14.81 -6.23 -15.00
CA GLY A 182 15.97 -5.35 -14.99
C GLY A 182 15.65 -3.86 -14.84
N VAL A 183 14.46 -3.53 -14.32
CA VAL A 183 14.03 -2.14 -14.04
C VAL A 183 14.62 -1.65 -12.73
N THR A 184 14.60 -2.47 -11.69
CA THR A 184 15.17 -2.20 -10.36
C THR A 184 16.12 -3.34 -9.95
N SER A 185 16.83 -3.19 -8.84
CA SER A 185 17.67 -4.24 -8.26
C SER A 185 16.93 -5.01 -7.16
N LEU A 186 17.41 -6.22 -6.85
CA LEU A 186 16.93 -6.97 -5.69
C LEU A 186 17.17 -6.20 -4.39
N ALA A 187 18.35 -5.56 -4.26
CA ALA A 187 18.68 -4.72 -3.11
C ALA A 187 17.65 -3.58 -2.89
N GLU A 188 17.14 -2.98 -3.95
CA GLU A 188 16.08 -1.97 -3.84
C GLU A 188 14.75 -2.56 -3.36
N VAL A 189 14.38 -3.75 -3.85
CA VAL A 189 13.17 -4.44 -3.39
C VAL A 189 13.29 -4.76 -1.90
N TRP A 190 14.41 -5.33 -1.45
CA TRP A 190 14.64 -5.64 -0.04
C TRP A 190 14.68 -4.41 0.86
N ARG A 191 15.21 -3.29 0.35
CA ARG A 191 15.26 -2.02 1.10
C ARG A 191 13.87 -1.47 1.39
N VAL A 192 12.95 -1.58 0.43
CA VAL A 192 11.63 -0.99 0.56
C VAL A 192 10.56 -1.97 0.99
N VAL A 193 10.74 -3.29 0.89
CA VAL A 193 9.70 -4.24 1.31
C VAL A 193 10.14 -4.87 2.63
N GLN A 194 9.31 -4.71 3.67
CA GLN A 194 9.49 -5.46 4.90
C GLN A 194 9.10 -6.91 4.61
N VAL A 195 10.09 -7.79 4.51
CA VAL A 195 9.79 -9.21 4.40
C VAL A 195 9.51 -9.72 5.80
N GLU A 196 8.24 -10.01 6.09
CA GLU A 196 7.86 -10.80 7.25
C GLU A 196 8.64 -12.10 7.18
N ARG A 197 9.50 -12.36 8.18
CA ARG A 197 10.19 -13.63 8.28
C ARG A 197 9.11 -14.67 8.48
N ALA A 198 9.05 -15.69 7.61
CA ALA A 198 8.23 -16.86 7.87
C ALA A 198 8.60 -17.40 9.26
N ASN A 199 7.60 -17.49 10.14
CA ASN A 199 7.67 -17.86 11.56
C ASN A 199 8.90 -18.73 11.93
N GLY A 200 9.91 -18.09 12.52
CA GLY A 200 10.80 -18.73 13.48
C GLY A 200 10.19 -18.60 14.88
N PRO A 201 10.52 -19.48 15.83
CA PRO A 201 9.96 -19.41 17.18
C PRO A 201 10.26 -18.03 17.80
N GLU A 202 9.25 -17.39 18.38
CA GLU A 202 9.41 -16.11 19.09
C GLU A 202 10.46 -16.26 20.19
N GLU A 203 11.61 -15.62 20.02
CA GLU A 203 12.54 -15.42 21.13
C GLU A 203 11.96 -14.41 22.12
N PRO A 204 12.10 -14.65 23.43
CA PRO A 204 11.50 -13.79 24.43
C PRO A 204 12.15 -12.40 24.37
N THR A 205 11.33 -11.36 24.28
CA THR A 205 11.79 -9.97 24.28
C THR A 205 12.27 -9.60 25.67
N ASP A 206 13.58 -9.59 25.88
CA ASP A 206 14.19 -8.98 27.05
C ASP A 206 14.02 -7.45 26.96
N GLY A 207 13.35 -6.89 27.97
CA GLY A 207 13.15 -5.47 28.10
C GLY A 207 14.46 -4.75 28.44
N ASN A 208 15.05 -4.08 27.44
CA ASN A 208 15.73 -2.78 27.53
C ASN A 208 16.51 -2.50 26.24
N GLY A 209 16.37 -1.30 25.68
CA GLY A 209 17.33 -0.77 24.71
C GLY A 209 16.71 -0.04 23.51
N GLU A 210 16.62 1.28 23.65
CA GLU A 210 16.85 2.27 22.58
C GLU A 210 16.26 1.97 21.19
N THR A 211 15.07 2.49 20.96
CA THR A 211 14.47 2.64 19.62
C THR A 211 15.32 3.57 18.76
N GLY A 212 16.30 3.02 18.04
CA GLY A 212 16.91 3.70 16.91
C GLY A 212 15.84 4.04 15.87
N GLU A 213 15.84 5.29 15.40
CA GLU A 213 14.93 5.82 14.39
C GLU A 213 14.93 4.94 13.14
N ARG A 214 13.96 4.02 13.05
CA ARG A 214 13.68 3.26 11.83
C ARG A 214 13.00 4.21 10.86
N GLY A 215 13.69 4.53 9.76
CA GLY A 215 13.15 5.32 8.65
C GLY A 215 11.81 4.76 8.21
N ASN A 216 10.75 5.45 8.62
CA ASN A 216 9.37 5.07 8.34
C ASN A 216 9.13 5.31 6.85
N THR A 217 9.24 4.27 6.04
CA THR A 217 8.80 4.30 4.65
C THR A 217 7.30 4.01 4.66
N THR A 218 6.52 5.07 4.90
CA THR A 218 5.07 5.05 4.77
C THR A 218 4.70 4.62 3.36
N ALA A 219 3.83 3.62 3.21
CA ALA A 219 3.10 3.47 1.97
C ALA A 219 2.05 4.59 1.95
N ASP A 220 1.98 5.32 0.84
CA ASP A 220 0.81 6.17 0.59
C ASP A 220 -0.28 5.22 0.14
N VAL A 221 -1.28 5.04 0.98
CA VAL A 221 -2.36 4.10 0.68
C VAL A 221 -3.57 4.85 0.17
N GLU A 222 -3.86 4.73 -1.12
CA GLU A 222 -5.07 5.29 -1.71
C GLU A 222 -6.25 4.34 -1.46
N ALA A 223 -7.15 4.75 -0.58
CA ALA A 223 -8.43 4.08 -0.37
C ALA A 223 -9.46 4.68 -1.33
N VAL A 224 -10.09 3.81 -2.12
CA VAL A 224 -11.18 4.17 -3.04
C VAL A 224 -12.49 3.67 -2.45
N ALA A 225 -13.45 4.55 -2.29
CA ALA A 225 -14.78 4.22 -1.79
C ALA A 225 -15.84 4.77 -2.75
N ARG A 226 -16.77 3.93 -3.22
CA ARG A 226 -17.83 4.29 -4.18
C ARG A 226 -19.07 3.43 -3.91
N SER A 227 -20.28 3.97 -4.04
CA SER A 227 -21.49 3.15 -3.98
C SER A 227 -21.66 2.31 -5.27
N ARG A 228 -22.36 1.17 -5.14
CA ARG A 228 -22.68 0.19 -6.19
C ARG A 228 -23.67 0.68 -7.26
N ASP A 229 -23.90 1.98 -7.44
CA ASP A 229 -24.75 2.44 -8.55
C ASP A 229 -23.91 2.74 -9.81
N PRO A 230 -24.16 2.03 -10.94
CA PRO A 230 -23.58 2.43 -12.21
C PRO A 230 -24.10 3.83 -12.51
N VAL A 231 -23.19 4.75 -12.80
CA VAL A 231 -23.53 6.11 -13.24
C VAL A 231 -24.48 6.00 -14.43
N LEU A 232 -25.78 6.11 -14.17
CA LEU A 232 -26.74 6.42 -15.19
C LEU A 232 -26.38 7.84 -15.65
N PRO A 233 -26.22 8.08 -16.96
CA PRO A 233 -25.98 9.42 -17.44
C PRO A 233 -27.19 10.28 -17.03
N ARG A 234 -26.97 11.24 -16.13
CA ARG A 234 -27.98 12.26 -15.82
C ARG A 234 -28.27 13.01 -17.12
N SER A 235 -29.45 12.78 -17.69
CA SER A 235 -29.97 13.52 -18.83
C SER A 235 -30.02 15.01 -18.47
N ARG A 236 -29.32 15.83 -19.25
CA ARG A 236 -29.53 17.29 -19.29
C ARG A 236 -30.88 17.61 -19.91
#